data_AF-A0A484BUR0-F1
#
_entry.id   AF-A0A484BUR0-F1
#
_cell.length_a   1.000
_cell.length_b   1.000
_cell.length_c   1.000
_cell.angle_alpha   90.00
_cell.angle_beta   90.00
_cell.angle_gamma   90.00
#
_symmetry.space_group_name_H-M   'P 1'
#
loop_
_entity.id
_entity.type
_entity.pdbx_description
1 polymer ?
#
loop_
_entity_poly.entity_id
_entity_poly.type
_entity_poly.pdbx_seq_one_letter_code
_entity_poly.pdbx_strand_id
1 'polypeptide(L)'
;MMPDTKSLKSEQNDCVMPVRSANPIRARSLIRDNLEKQAGCLNLIHSRMPNIKVFSGTSHPDLAQRIVDRLGIDLGKVVTKKFSNLETCVEIGESVRGEDVYIVQSGSGEINDNLMELLIMINACKIASASRVTAVIPCFPYARQDKKDKLPGGEEKDEKAKLAKKNYDWKFRSRAPISAKLVANMLSVAGADHIITMDLHASQIQPKSQN
;
A
#
# COMPACT_ATOMS: atom_id res chain seq x y z
N MET A 1 -13.09 59.96 -41.63
CA MET A 1 -14.48 60.43 -41.82
C MET A 1 -15.21 59.39 -42.63
N MET A 2 -16.14 58.65 -42.00
CA MET A 2 -17.17 57.88 -42.71
C MET A 2 -18.12 58.85 -43.43
N PRO A 3 -18.98 58.35 -44.32
CA PRO A 3 -20.36 58.13 -43.86
C PRO A 3 -21.04 56.86 -44.40
N ASP A 4 -21.53 56.07 -43.45
CA ASP A 4 -22.87 55.49 -43.28
C ASP A 4 -23.76 55.17 -44.49
N THR A 5 -24.12 53.89 -44.55
CA THR A 5 -25.14 53.28 -45.39
C THR A 5 -26.53 53.34 -44.76
N LYS A 6 -27.51 53.50 -45.66
CA LYS A 6 -28.95 53.67 -45.42
C LYS A 6 -29.67 52.35 -45.08
N SER A 7 -30.60 52.50 -44.13
CA SER A 7 -32.04 52.18 -44.22
C SER A 7 -32.53 50.72 -44.18
N LEU A 8 -33.48 50.54 -43.25
CA LEU A 8 -34.43 49.44 -43.06
C LEU A 8 -35.30 49.17 -44.30
N LYS A 9 -35.48 47.90 -44.67
CA LYS A 9 -36.75 47.37 -45.19
C LYS A 9 -36.99 45.93 -44.72
N SER A 10 -38.22 45.75 -44.26
CA SER A 10 -38.97 44.53 -43.98
C SER A 10 -39.03 43.54 -45.15
N GLU A 11 -39.10 42.25 -44.85
CA GLU A 11 -40.18 41.37 -45.36
C GLU A 11 -40.18 40.00 -44.67
N GLN A 12 -41.38 39.47 -44.53
CA GLN A 12 -41.83 38.27 -43.84
C GLN A 12 -41.71 37.03 -44.73
N ASN A 13 -41.28 35.89 -44.17
CA ASN A 13 -41.96 34.57 -44.20
C ASN A 13 -41.05 33.33 -44.34
N ASP A 14 -41.40 32.37 -43.50
CA ASP A 14 -41.34 30.90 -43.62
C ASP A 14 -40.06 30.09 -43.33
N CYS A 15 -40.16 29.41 -42.17
CA CYS A 15 -39.93 27.98 -41.98
C CYS A 15 -38.64 27.36 -42.52
N VAL A 16 -37.55 27.47 -41.75
CA VAL A 16 -36.51 26.43 -41.69
C VAL A 16 -36.12 26.17 -40.24
N MET A 17 -36.23 24.92 -39.81
CA MET A 17 -35.85 24.42 -38.48
C MET A 17 -34.36 24.68 -38.20
N PRO A 18 -33.96 25.35 -37.10
CA PRO A 18 -32.55 25.43 -36.74
C PRO A 18 -32.07 24.10 -36.14
N VAL A 19 -31.02 23.56 -36.75
CA VAL A 19 -30.21 22.45 -36.23
C VAL A 19 -29.78 22.77 -34.80
N ARG A 20 -30.16 21.91 -33.84
CA ARG A 20 -29.83 22.03 -32.42
C ARG A 20 -28.30 22.04 -32.23
N SER A 21 -27.72 23.19 -31.88
CA SER A 21 -26.44 23.24 -31.17
C SER A 21 -26.69 22.96 -29.69
N ALA A 22 -26.25 21.79 -29.22
CA ALA A 22 -26.33 21.42 -27.82
C ALA A 22 -25.19 22.07 -27.03
N ASN A 23 -25.50 23.14 -26.28
CA ASN A 23 -24.58 23.73 -25.31
C ASN A 23 -24.45 22.82 -24.07
N PRO A 24 -23.23 22.46 -23.62
CA PRO A 24 -23.00 21.48 -22.54
C PRO A 24 -23.10 22.05 -21.11
N ILE A 25 -23.57 23.29 -20.94
CA ILE A 25 -23.46 24.03 -19.67
C ILE A 25 -24.47 23.52 -18.62
N ARG A 26 -25.62 22.96 -19.04
CA ARG A 26 -26.70 22.53 -18.14
C ARG A 26 -26.54 21.12 -17.57
N ALA A 27 -25.69 20.28 -18.18
CA ALA A 27 -25.43 18.92 -17.69
C ALA A 27 -24.46 18.89 -16.49
N ARG A 28 -23.64 19.92 -16.30
CA ARG A 28 -22.70 19.99 -15.18
C ARG A 28 -23.37 20.31 -13.84
N SER A 29 -24.47 21.07 -13.81
CA SER A 29 -25.16 21.39 -12.55
C SER A 29 -25.89 20.17 -11.98
N LEU A 30 -26.63 19.44 -12.83
CA LEU A 30 -27.41 18.28 -12.38
C LEU A 30 -26.54 17.10 -11.90
N ILE A 31 -25.33 16.96 -12.45
CA ILE A 31 -24.34 15.98 -11.95
C ILE A 31 -23.80 16.41 -10.59
N ARG A 32 -23.55 17.72 -10.38
CA ARG A 32 -23.09 18.27 -9.09
C ARG A 32 -24.16 18.16 -8.01
N ASP A 33 -25.41 18.47 -8.36
CA ASP A 33 -26.54 18.44 -7.44
C ASP A 33 -26.90 17.00 -6.99
N ASN A 34 -26.68 15.99 -7.85
CA ASN A 34 -26.82 14.58 -7.48
C ASN A 34 -25.62 14.02 -6.68
N LEU A 35 -24.41 14.51 -6.95
CA LEU A 35 -23.21 14.17 -6.15
C LEU A 35 -23.34 14.75 -4.72
N GLU A 36 -23.86 15.96 -4.57
CA GLU A 36 -24.11 16.58 -3.26
C GLU A 36 -25.26 15.91 -2.49
N LYS A 37 -26.32 15.46 -3.18
CA LYS A 37 -27.37 14.65 -2.55
C LYS A 37 -26.91 13.24 -2.13
N GLN A 38 -25.96 12.64 -2.84
CA GLN A 38 -25.30 11.41 -2.39
C GLN A 38 -24.34 11.66 -1.22
N ALA A 39 -23.72 12.84 -1.12
CA ALA A 39 -22.86 13.20 0.02
C ALA A 39 -23.61 13.22 1.36
N GLY A 40 -24.89 13.61 1.38
CA GLY A 40 -25.73 13.57 2.59
C GLY A 40 -26.02 12.16 3.11
N CYS A 41 -26.09 11.16 2.22
CA CYS A 41 -26.28 9.75 2.57
C CYS A 41 -24.93 9.06 2.88
N LEU A 42 -23.84 9.47 2.22
CA LEU A 42 -22.48 9.01 2.51
C LEU A 42 -22.04 9.33 3.94
N ASN A 43 -22.51 10.45 4.51
CA ASN A 43 -22.21 10.81 5.91
C ASN A 43 -22.81 9.83 6.94
N LEU A 44 -23.88 9.10 6.59
CA LEU A 44 -24.49 8.11 7.49
C LEU A 44 -23.73 6.78 7.46
N ILE A 45 -23.10 6.45 6.33
CA ILE A 45 -22.20 5.30 6.17
C ILE A 45 -20.80 5.62 6.72
N HIS A 46 -20.42 6.90 6.75
CA HIS A 46 -19.18 7.40 7.37
C HIS A 46 -19.11 7.12 8.89
N SER A 47 -20.24 6.80 9.54
CA SER A 47 -20.32 6.51 10.98
C SER A 47 -19.82 5.12 11.41
N ARG A 48 -19.33 4.28 10.49
CA ARG A 48 -18.84 2.92 10.80
C ARG A 48 -17.51 2.53 10.17
N MET A 49 -16.81 3.45 9.52
CA MET A 49 -15.42 3.21 9.15
C MET A 49 -14.57 3.57 10.36
N PRO A 50 -13.70 2.67 10.87
CA PRO A 50 -12.63 3.13 11.73
C PRO A 50 -11.86 4.21 10.98
N ASN A 51 -11.33 5.14 11.75
CA ASN A 51 -10.47 6.23 11.33
C ASN A 51 -9.20 5.66 10.66
N ILE A 52 -9.27 5.34 9.37
CA ILE A 52 -8.23 4.62 8.60
C ILE A 52 -7.35 5.62 7.86
N LYS A 53 -6.03 5.42 7.99
CA LYS A 53 -5.01 6.15 7.23
C LYS A 53 -4.14 5.17 6.45
N VAL A 54 -3.92 5.45 5.18
CA VAL A 54 -3.04 4.63 4.32
C VAL A 54 -1.84 5.45 3.90
N PHE A 55 -0.65 4.92 4.14
CA PHE A 55 0.61 5.48 3.68
C PHE A 55 1.27 4.59 2.65
N SER A 56 2.02 5.20 1.74
CA SER A 56 2.87 4.50 0.78
C SER A 56 4.33 4.73 1.10
N GLY A 57 5.13 3.67 1.02
CA GLY A 57 6.58 3.82 0.87
C GLY A 57 6.98 4.11 -0.59
N THR A 58 8.29 4.12 -0.82
CA THR A 58 8.93 4.46 -2.10
C THR A 58 8.89 3.33 -3.13
N SER A 59 8.64 2.08 -2.70
CA SER A 59 8.70 0.93 -3.59
C SER A 59 7.66 0.95 -4.72
N HIS A 60 6.39 1.21 -4.41
CA HIS A 60 5.28 1.18 -5.37
C HIS A 60 4.15 2.14 -4.96
N PRO A 61 4.29 3.45 -5.25
CA PRO A 61 3.23 4.42 -4.96
C PRO A 61 1.98 4.23 -5.83
N ASP A 62 2.12 3.75 -7.08
CA ASP A 62 0.97 3.46 -7.96
C ASP A 62 0.06 2.37 -7.37
N LEU A 63 0.66 1.34 -6.75
CA LEU A 63 -0.13 0.30 -6.07
C LEU A 63 -0.93 0.87 -4.90
N ALA A 64 -0.29 1.70 -4.06
CA ALA A 64 -0.96 2.34 -2.94
C ALA A 64 -2.10 3.25 -3.42
N GLN A 65 -1.90 4.01 -4.49
CA GLN A 65 -2.93 4.86 -5.08
C GLN A 65 -4.14 4.03 -5.54
N ARG A 66 -3.93 2.93 -6.24
CA ARG A 66 -5.02 2.03 -6.68
C ARG A 66 -5.78 1.38 -5.53
N ILE A 67 -5.13 1.16 -4.38
CA ILE A 67 -5.79 0.65 -3.17
C ILE A 67 -6.70 1.73 -2.60
N VAL A 68 -6.16 2.94 -2.44
CA VAL A 68 -6.83 4.12 -1.90
C VAL A 68 -8.03 4.54 -2.77
N ASP A 69 -7.87 4.54 -4.10
CA ASP A 69 -8.93 4.85 -5.07
C ASP A 69 -10.12 3.88 -4.96
N ARG A 70 -9.85 2.59 -4.67
CA ARG A 70 -10.90 1.59 -4.48
C ARG A 70 -11.58 1.68 -3.11
N LEU A 71 -10.83 2.11 -2.10
CA LEU A 71 -11.33 2.31 -0.74
C LEU A 71 -12.09 3.64 -0.59
N GLY A 72 -11.93 4.58 -1.53
CA GLY A 72 -12.57 5.89 -1.47
C GLY A 72 -12.02 6.78 -0.36
N ILE A 73 -10.76 6.59 0.01
CA ILE A 73 -10.03 7.40 1.00
C ILE A 73 -8.93 8.20 0.28
N ASP A 74 -8.27 9.10 0.99
CA ASP A 74 -7.11 9.83 0.47
C ASP A 74 -5.80 9.18 0.93
N LEU A 75 -4.77 9.23 0.08
CA LEU A 75 -3.44 8.76 0.42
C LEU A 75 -2.80 9.72 1.43
N GLY A 76 -2.23 9.15 2.48
CA GLY A 76 -1.63 9.89 3.56
C GLY A 76 -0.35 10.62 3.15
N LYS A 77 -0.08 11.75 3.79
CA LYS A 77 1.08 12.60 3.47
C LYS A 77 2.33 12.08 4.18
N VAL A 78 3.28 11.58 3.41
CA VAL A 78 4.59 11.13 3.90
C VAL A 78 5.69 11.81 3.10
N VAL A 79 6.72 12.24 3.81
CA VAL A 79 7.94 12.78 3.22
C VAL A 79 9.05 11.77 3.43
N THR A 80 9.52 11.19 2.33
CA THR A 80 10.63 10.23 2.34
C THR A 80 11.85 10.87 1.67
N LYS A 81 12.97 10.92 2.39
CA LYS A 81 14.22 11.52 1.92
C LYS A 81 15.36 10.54 2.15
N LYS A 82 16.35 10.54 1.25
CA LYS A 82 17.65 9.92 1.50
C LYS A 82 18.67 10.99 1.78
N PHE A 83 19.38 10.87 2.90
CA PHE A 83 20.48 11.76 3.24
C PHE A 83 21.70 11.47 2.35
N SER A 84 22.68 12.37 2.35
CA SER A 84 23.92 12.23 1.56
C SER A 84 24.77 11.02 1.99
N ASN A 85 24.60 10.56 3.23
CA ASN A 85 25.20 9.34 3.77
C ASN A 85 24.39 8.07 3.45
N LEU A 86 23.36 8.16 2.59
CA LEU A 86 22.44 7.09 2.20
C LEU A 86 21.48 6.60 3.30
N GLU A 87 21.43 7.27 4.45
CA GLU A 87 20.43 6.97 5.48
C GLU A 87 19.02 7.36 5.02
N THR A 88 18.04 6.55 5.39
CA THR A 88 16.63 6.79 5.07
C THR A 88 15.99 7.63 6.16
N CYS A 89 15.37 8.74 5.76
CA CYS A 89 14.60 9.63 6.60
C CYS A 89 13.13 9.56 6.20
N VAL A 90 12.25 9.38 7.19
CA VAL A 90 10.81 9.38 6.97
C VAL A 90 10.15 10.31 7.96
N GLU A 91 9.31 11.21 7.46
CA GLU A 91 8.49 12.13 8.25
C GLU A 91 7.02 11.94 7.89
N ILE A 92 6.18 11.68 8.90
CA ILE A 92 4.72 11.60 8.73
C ILE A 92 4.16 13.03 8.77
N GLY A 93 3.51 13.46 7.68
CA GLY A 93 3.04 14.83 7.48
C GLY A 93 1.61 15.09 7.96
N GLU A 94 1.00 14.15 8.68
CA GLU A 94 -0.35 14.27 9.23
C GLU A 94 -0.48 13.61 10.60
N SER A 95 -1.53 13.96 11.34
CA SER A 95 -1.83 13.33 12.63
C SER A 95 -2.35 11.91 12.43
N VAL A 96 -1.74 10.94 13.11
CA VAL A 96 -2.12 9.51 13.10
C VAL A 96 -2.59 9.01 14.47
N ARG A 97 -2.78 9.91 15.44
CA ARG A 97 -3.11 9.56 16.82
C ARG A 97 -4.49 8.93 16.92
N GLY A 98 -4.57 7.71 17.47
CA GLY A 98 -5.83 6.99 17.62
C GLY A 98 -6.42 6.45 16.32
N GLU A 99 -5.72 6.63 15.19
CA GLU A 99 -6.12 6.14 13.88
C GLU A 99 -5.58 4.72 13.64
N ASP A 100 -6.23 3.99 12.74
CA ASP A 100 -5.75 2.71 12.22
C ASP A 100 -4.91 2.97 10.96
N VAL A 101 -3.62 2.71 11.08
CA VAL A 101 -2.63 3.02 10.06
C VAL A 101 -2.28 1.79 9.24
N TYR A 102 -2.30 1.92 7.92
CA TYR A 102 -1.87 0.92 6.97
C TYR A 102 -0.69 1.45 6.17
N ILE A 103 0.44 0.74 6.19
CA ILE A 103 1.63 1.14 5.45
C ILE A 103 1.84 0.14 4.32
N VAL A 104 1.72 0.61 3.08
CA VAL A 104 1.95 -0.19 1.88
C VAL A 104 3.41 -0.07 1.47
N GLN A 105 4.13 -1.18 1.58
CA GLN A 105 5.51 -1.27 1.13
C GLN A 105 5.80 -2.65 0.55
N SER A 106 6.38 -2.70 -0.64
CA SER A 106 6.79 -3.93 -1.31
C SER A 106 8.31 -4.11 -1.33
N GLY A 107 8.78 -5.35 -1.23
CA GLY A 107 10.20 -5.72 -1.36
C GLY A 107 10.68 -5.83 -2.82
N SER A 108 10.53 -4.79 -3.63
CA SER A 108 10.99 -4.75 -5.03
C SER A 108 12.11 -3.73 -5.24
N GLY A 109 13.14 -4.09 -6.01
CA GLY A 109 14.31 -3.23 -6.21
C GLY A 109 15.27 -3.32 -5.01
N GLU A 110 15.52 -2.19 -4.35
CA GLU A 110 16.38 -2.11 -3.15
C GLU A 110 15.64 -2.64 -1.91
N ILE A 111 15.62 -3.96 -1.76
CA ILE A 111 14.86 -4.67 -0.72
C ILE A 111 15.20 -4.17 0.70
N ASN A 112 16.49 -3.96 0.97
CA ASN A 112 16.95 -3.54 2.29
C ASN A 112 16.52 -2.11 2.63
N ASP A 113 16.62 -1.20 1.66
CA ASP A 113 16.22 0.19 1.85
C ASP A 113 14.71 0.28 2.07
N ASN A 114 13.92 -0.45 1.26
CA ASN A 114 12.47 -0.49 1.42
C ASN A 114 12.05 -1.10 2.77
N LEU A 115 12.77 -2.12 3.24
CA LEU A 115 12.54 -2.72 4.55
C LEU A 115 12.87 -1.73 5.68
N MET A 116 14.01 -1.05 5.61
CA MET A 116 14.40 -0.05 6.61
C MET A 116 13.42 1.13 6.62
N GLU A 117 13.01 1.60 5.45
CA GLU A 117 11.99 2.64 5.30
C GLU A 117 10.67 2.23 5.99
N LEU A 118 10.19 1.00 5.74
CA LEU A 118 9.00 0.46 6.37
C LEU A 118 9.12 0.41 7.90
N LEU A 119 10.25 -0.07 8.41
CA LEU A 119 10.49 -0.16 9.85
C LEU A 119 10.49 1.22 10.52
N ILE A 120 11.09 2.22 9.86
CA ILE A 120 11.11 3.60 10.34
C ILE A 120 9.69 4.19 10.33
N MET A 121 8.91 3.95 9.27
CA MET A 121 7.50 4.37 9.19
C MET A 121 6.65 3.76 10.31
N ILE A 122 6.77 2.46 10.54
CA ILE A 122 6.03 1.75 11.60
C ILE A 122 6.38 2.37 12.96
N ASN A 123 7.67 2.56 13.24
CA ASN A 123 8.12 3.15 14.49
C ASN A 123 7.64 4.60 14.66
N ALA A 124 7.67 5.41 13.59
CA ALA A 124 7.15 6.77 13.60
C ALA A 124 5.64 6.80 13.92
N CYS A 125 4.84 5.93 13.29
CA CYS A 125 3.41 5.80 13.59
C CYS A 125 3.16 5.32 15.02
N LYS A 126 3.98 4.40 15.53
CA LYS A 126 3.86 3.90 16.90
C LYS A 126 4.15 4.98 17.94
N ILE A 127 5.23 5.75 17.75
CA ILE A 127 5.58 6.89 18.60
C ILE A 127 4.49 7.97 18.54
N ALA A 128 3.91 8.20 17.37
CA ALA A 128 2.79 9.13 17.16
C ALA A 128 1.45 8.64 17.74
N SER A 129 1.45 7.52 18.49
CA SER A 129 0.29 6.95 19.19
C SER A 129 -0.85 6.54 18.25
N ALA A 130 -0.51 5.93 17.11
CA ALA A 130 -1.50 5.20 16.30
C ALA A 130 -2.17 4.10 17.12
N SER A 131 -3.47 3.89 16.88
CA SER A 131 -4.25 2.83 17.55
C SER A 131 -3.72 1.46 17.14
N ARG A 132 -3.56 1.26 15.82
CA ARG A 132 -3.04 0.03 15.21
C ARG A 132 -2.16 0.38 14.03
N VAL A 133 -1.08 -0.38 13.84
CA VAL A 133 -0.20 -0.27 12.68
C VAL A 133 -0.18 -1.59 11.93
N THR A 134 -0.72 -1.58 10.70
CA THR A 134 -0.76 -2.73 9.81
C THR A 134 0.22 -2.55 8.67
N ALA A 135 1.20 -3.45 8.56
CA ALA A 135 2.12 -3.47 7.44
C ALA A 135 1.53 -4.30 6.29
N VAL A 136 1.29 -3.66 5.15
CA VAL A 136 0.85 -4.31 3.91
C VAL A 136 2.09 -4.56 3.05
N ILE A 137 2.50 -5.82 2.99
CA ILE A 137 3.72 -6.29 2.34
C ILE A 137 3.36 -7.33 1.27
N PRO A 138 3.00 -6.90 0.04
CA PRO A 138 2.59 -7.81 -1.03
C PRO A 138 3.60 -8.93 -1.28
N CYS A 139 4.88 -8.58 -1.37
CA CYS A 139 6.01 -9.51 -1.49
C CYS A 139 6.87 -9.44 -0.21
N PHE A 140 6.81 -10.50 0.60
CA PHE A 140 7.52 -10.55 1.87
C PHE A 140 9.05 -10.64 1.66
N PRO A 141 9.85 -9.69 2.20
CA PRO A 141 11.29 -9.69 1.97
C PRO A 141 11.95 -10.89 2.64
N TYR A 142 12.96 -11.46 1.98
CA TYR A 142 13.70 -12.63 2.44
C TYR A 142 12.88 -13.92 2.63
N ALA A 143 11.66 -14.01 2.10
CA ALA A 143 10.79 -15.19 2.25
C ALA A 143 11.40 -16.51 1.75
N ARG A 144 12.40 -16.48 0.86
CA ARG A 144 13.10 -17.68 0.37
C ARG A 144 14.09 -18.28 1.37
N GLN A 145 14.42 -17.57 2.44
CA GLN A 145 15.37 -17.99 3.49
C GLN A 145 14.61 -18.28 4.80
N ASP A 146 13.56 -19.10 4.73
CA ASP A 146 12.69 -19.47 5.85
C ASP A 146 13.14 -20.74 6.59
N LYS A 147 13.99 -21.55 5.94
CA LYS A 147 14.47 -22.82 6.48
C LYS A 147 15.99 -22.87 6.51
N LYS A 148 16.50 -23.64 7.47
CA LYS A 148 17.90 -24.04 7.48
C LYS A 148 18.10 -25.07 6.37
N ASP A 149 18.95 -24.77 5.39
CA ASP A 149 19.25 -25.71 4.32
C ASP A 149 19.67 -27.07 4.90
N LYS A 150 18.99 -28.12 4.43
CA LYS A 150 19.42 -29.48 4.69
C LYS A 150 20.69 -29.71 3.87
N LEU A 151 21.66 -30.39 4.48
CA LEU A 151 22.91 -30.77 3.84
C LEU A 151 22.71 -31.33 2.42
N PRO A 152 23.66 -31.09 1.50
CA PRO A 152 23.68 -31.82 0.24
C PRO A 152 24.02 -33.27 0.56
N GLY A 153 23.03 -34.14 0.50
CA GLY A 153 23.20 -35.57 0.70
C GLY A 153 21.93 -36.26 0.23
N GLY A 154 21.99 -36.89 -0.94
CA GLY A 154 20.88 -37.62 -1.56
C GLY A 154 20.30 -38.70 -0.65
N GLU A 155 19.19 -39.28 -1.11
CA GLU A 155 18.50 -40.37 -0.43
C GLU A 155 19.41 -41.61 -0.26
N GLU A 156 20.19 -41.67 0.83
CA GLU A 156 20.92 -42.87 1.21
C GLU A 156 19.96 -43.86 1.89
N LYS A 157 19.80 -45.02 1.24
CA LYS A 157 18.86 -46.08 1.63
C LYS A 157 19.34 -46.96 2.81
N ASP A 158 20.53 -46.74 3.35
CA ASP A 158 21.11 -47.62 4.37
C ASP A 158 20.83 -47.18 5.81
N GLU A 159 20.10 -48.00 6.57
CA GLU A 159 19.71 -47.73 7.97
C GLU A 159 20.90 -47.64 8.95
N LYS A 160 22.01 -48.34 8.67
CA LYS A 160 23.22 -48.29 9.52
C LYS A 160 23.95 -46.94 9.46
N ALA A 161 23.87 -46.22 8.33
CA ALA A 161 24.43 -44.87 8.20
C ALA A 161 23.60 -43.79 8.93
N LYS A 162 22.29 -44.04 9.13
CA LYS A 162 21.38 -43.14 9.86
C LYS A 162 21.76 -43.03 11.35
N LEU A 163 22.21 -44.13 11.96
CA LEU A 163 22.60 -44.15 13.38
C LEU A 163 23.94 -43.43 13.62
N ALA A 164 24.91 -43.58 12.71
CA ALA A 164 26.20 -42.88 12.79
C ALA A 164 26.07 -41.35 12.55
N LYS A 165 25.15 -40.91 11.68
CA LYS A 165 24.87 -39.48 11.44
C LYS A 165 24.21 -38.78 12.64
N LYS A 166 23.47 -39.50 13.50
CA LYS A 166 22.76 -38.90 14.65
C LYS A 166 23.70 -38.23 15.67
N ASN A 167 24.92 -38.74 15.81
CA ASN A 167 25.92 -38.20 16.75
C ASN A 167 26.83 -37.11 16.15
N TYR A 168 26.82 -36.92 14.83
CA TYR A 168 27.61 -35.89 14.12
C TYR A 168 26.74 -34.83 13.39
N ASP A 169 25.42 -34.83 13.64
CA ASP A 169 24.41 -33.98 12.99
C ASP A 169 24.74 -32.48 13.06
N TRP A 170 25.28 -31.99 14.17
CA TRP A 170 25.58 -30.56 14.34
C TRP A 170 26.78 -30.06 13.54
N LYS A 171 27.75 -30.92 13.18
CA LYS A 171 28.96 -30.51 12.44
C LYS A 171 28.68 -30.19 10.97
N PHE A 172 27.58 -30.70 10.44
CA PHE A 172 27.23 -30.60 9.04
C PHE A 172 26.00 -29.71 8.78
N ARG A 173 25.26 -29.28 9.80
CA ARG A 173 24.18 -28.29 9.57
C ARG A 173 24.76 -26.97 9.05
N SER A 174 24.42 -26.60 7.81
CA SER A 174 24.77 -25.29 7.22
C SER A 174 24.45 -24.18 8.20
N ARG A 175 25.44 -23.35 8.57
CA ARG A 175 25.28 -22.19 9.49
C ARG A 175 24.56 -21.02 8.80
N ALA A 176 23.54 -21.32 7.98
CA ALA A 176 22.76 -20.34 7.26
C ALA A 176 21.76 -19.64 8.20
N PRO A 177 21.58 -18.31 8.07
CA PRO A 177 20.58 -17.58 8.83
C PRO A 177 19.17 -17.89 8.33
N ILE A 178 18.18 -17.76 9.21
CA ILE A 178 16.76 -17.78 8.85
C ILE A 178 16.30 -16.31 8.74
N SER A 179 16.61 -15.68 7.61
CA SER A 179 16.42 -14.24 7.41
C SER A 179 14.95 -13.84 7.43
N ALA A 180 14.04 -14.69 6.93
CA ALA A 180 12.60 -14.41 7.01
C ALA A 180 12.12 -14.25 8.47
N LYS A 181 12.67 -15.05 9.39
CA LYS A 181 12.35 -14.98 10.82
C LYS A 181 12.94 -13.72 11.46
N LEU A 182 14.15 -13.34 11.06
CA LEU A 182 14.77 -12.09 11.50
C LEU A 182 13.91 -10.88 11.12
N VAL A 183 13.48 -10.79 9.86
CA VAL A 183 12.60 -9.73 9.35
C VAL A 183 11.28 -9.69 10.12
N ALA A 184 10.64 -10.84 10.35
CA ALA A 184 9.40 -10.90 11.11
C ALA A 184 9.56 -10.37 12.54
N ASN A 185 10.69 -10.69 13.19
CA ASN A 185 11.00 -10.16 14.52
C ASN A 185 11.24 -8.65 14.47
N MET A 186 11.93 -8.14 13.45
CA MET A 186 12.13 -6.68 13.27
C MET A 186 10.80 -5.94 13.11
N LEU A 187 9.88 -6.45 12.30
CA LEU A 187 8.55 -5.85 12.14
C LEU A 187 7.76 -5.84 13.45
N SER A 188 7.82 -6.93 14.21
CA SER A 188 7.18 -7.04 15.52
C SER A 188 7.79 -6.06 16.53
N VAL A 189 9.12 -5.95 16.58
CA VAL A 189 9.83 -5.02 17.49
C VAL A 189 9.62 -3.56 17.09
N ALA A 190 9.51 -3.26 15.79
CA ALA A 190 9.18 -1.91 15.32
C ALA A 190 7.78 -1.45 15.74
N GLY A 191 6.89 -2.39 16.08
CA GLY A 191 5.55 -2.10 16.57
C GLY A 191 4.43 -2.34 15.56
N ALA A 192 4.65 -3.20 14.57
CA ALA A 192 3.57 -3.67 13.69
C ALA A 192 2.66 -4.64 14.44
N ASP A 193 1.36 -4.34 14.48
CA ASP A 193 0.35 -5.18 15.12
C ASP A 193 -0.11 -6.30 14.18
N HIS A 194 -0.23 -5.98 12.88
CA HIS A 194 -0.67 -6.91 11.85
C HIS A 194 0.20 -6.80 10.60
N ILE A 195 0.36 -7.94 9.90
CA ILE A 195 1.05 -8.02 8.61
C ILE A 195 0.09 -8.65 7.60
N ILE A 196 -0.15 -7.93 6.50
CA ILE A 196 -0.91 -8.43 5.36
C ILE A 196 0.09 -8.72 4.24
N THR A 197 0.08 -9.93 3.71
CA THR A 197 0.97 -10.33 2.61
C THR A 197 0.24 -11.22 1.62
N MET A 198 0.61 -11.17 0.34
CA MET A 198 -0.09 -11.88 -0.74
C MET A 198 0.65 -13.16 -1.14
N ASP A 199 1.97 -13.10 -1.31
CA ASP A 199 2.77 -14.23 -1.76
C ASP A 199 3.85 -14.61 -0.74
N LEU A 200 3.55 -15.64 0.05
CA LEU A 200 4.55 -16.30 0.88
C LEU A 200 5.16 -17.47 0.11
N HIS A 201 6.48 -17.44 -0.10
CA HIS A 201 7.22 -18.52 -0.78
C HIS A 201 7.08 -19.89 -0.08
N ALA A 202 6.80 -19.89 1.23
CA ALA A 202 6.41 -21.06 1.98
C ALA A 202 5.17 -20.73 2.82
N SER A 203 4.12 -21.54 2.69
CA SER A 203 2.86 -21.41 3.46
C SER A 203 3.06 -21.48 4.98
N GLN A 204 4.24 -21.94 5.43
CA GLN A 204 4.60 -22.14 6.84
C GLN A 204 5.10 -20.86 7.54
N ILE A 205 5.33 -19.78 6.81
CA ILE A 205 5.77 -18.48 7.36
C ILE A 205 4.60 -17.71 8.00
N GLN A 206 3.35 -18.11 7.74
CA GLN A 206 2.21 -17.61 8.51
C GLN A 206 2.34 -18.07 9.96
N PRO A 207 2.35 -17.15 10.96
CA PRO A 207 2.25 -17.56 12.35
C PRO A 207 0.93 -18.31 12.49
N LYS A 208 1.00 -19.63 12.76
CA LYS A 208 -0.18 -20.39 13.17
C LYS A 208 -0.70 -19.71 14.43
N SER A 209 -1.87 -19.07 14.37
CA SER A 209 -2.52 -18.66 15.61
C SER A 209 -2.76 -19.94 16.39
N GLN A 210 -2.11 -20.07 17.56
CA GLN A 210 -2.49 -21.11 18.49
C GLN A 210 -3.83 -20.66 19.07
N ASN A 211 -4.91 -21.27 18.56
CA ASN A 211 -6.21 -21.30 19.24
C ASN A 211 -6.18 -22.35 20.33
#